data_AF-A0A418R8Z6-F1
#
_entry.id   AF-A0A418R8Z6-F1
#
_cell.length_a   1.000
_cell.length_b   1.000
_cell.length_c   1.000
_cell.angle_alpha   90.00
_cell.angle_beta   90.00
_cell.angle_gamma   90.00
#
_symmetry.space_group_name_H-M   'P 1'
#
loop_
_entity.id
_entity.type
_entity.pdbx_description
1 polymer ?
#
loop_
_entity_poly.entity_id
_entity_poly.type
_entity_poly.pdbx_seq_one_letter_code
_entity_poly.pdbx_strand_id
1 'polypeptide(L)'
;MFTPQQFSQLAAAAWSGPAAIVQASASSCLLAQSHLAVYYSVTYTAAGVMFMSPVCGTCPFEAVAAAIAAAAAAGVPVCRYKAQRTLARTAAALCGVAAAPSFACRARRHRVARRLAHV
;
A
#
# COMPACT_ATOMS: atom_id res chain seq x y z
N MET A 1 -3.24 -13.48 6.66
CA MET A 1 -3.49 -13.37 5.21
C MET A 1 -4.40 -12.18 4.99
N PHE A 2 -4.14 -11.36 3.95
CA PHE A 2 -5.01 -10.22 3.65
C PHE A 2 -6.34 -10.72 3.06
N THR A 3 -7.47 -10.15 3.50
CA THR A 3 -8.73 -10.36 2.79
C THR A 3 -8.72 -9.56 1.47
N PRO A 4 -9.54 -9.93 0.48
CA PRO A 4 -9.68 -9.14 -0.75
C PRO A 4 -10.01 -7.67 -0.47
N GLN A 5 -10.85 -7.40 0.53
CA GLN A 5 -11.23 -6.05 0.93
C GLN A 5 -10.08 -5.27 1.59
N GLN A 6 -9.29 -5.91 2.46
CA GLN A 6 -8.12 -5.26 3.05
C GLN A 6 -7.06 -4.95 1.97
N PHE A 7 -6.94 -5.81 0.96
CA PHE A 7 -6.01 -5.62 -0.14
C PHE A 7 -6.44 -4.46 -1.03
N SER A 8 -7.73 -4.36 -1.37
CA SER A 8 -8.24 -3.24 -2.16
C SER A 8 -8.10 -1.90 -1.43
N GLN A 9 -8.32 -1.88 -0.11
CA GLN A 9 -8.07 -0.71 0.73
C GLN A 9 -6.59 -0.32 0.76
N LEU A 10 -5.67 -1.29 0.85
CA LEU A 10 -4.24 -1.04 0.80
C LEU A 10 -3.81 -0.44 -0.55
N ALA A 11 -4.27 -1.02 -1.65
CA ALA A 11 -4.00 -0.53 -3.00
C ALA A 11 -4.53 0.90 -3.18
N ALA A 12 -5.76 1.17 -2.75
CA ALA A 12 -6.37 2.51 -2.78
C ALA A 12 -5.60 3.53 -1.94
N ALA A 13 -5.16 3.16 -0.73
CA ALA A 13 -4.43 4.06 0.15
C ALA A 13 -2.99 4.35 -0.33
N ALA A 14 -2.33 3.39 -0.97
CA ALA A 14 -1.01 3.56 -1.56
C ALA A 14 -1.05 4.40 -2.85
N TRP A 15 -2.19 4.39 -3.55
CA TRP A 15 -2.35 5.10 -4.80
C TRP A 15 -2.41 6.63 -4.64
N SER A 16 -1.91 7.33 -5.66
CA SER A 16 -1.82 8.80 -5.66
C SER A 16 -1.86 9.42 -7.04
N GLY A 17 -2.08 8.61 -8.08
CA GLY A 17 -2.16 9.10 -9.45
C GLY A 17 -3.58 9.51 -9.87
N PRO A 18 -3.71 10.22 -11.00
CA PRO A 18 -5.00 10.62 -11.57
C PRO A 18 -5.76 9.44 -12.21
N ALA A 19 -5.07 8.34 -12.48
CA ALA A 19 -5.67 7.14 -13.03
C ALA A 19 -6.51 6.41 -11.98
N ALA A 20 -7.72 5.99 -12.35
CA ALA A 20 -8.60 5.27 -11.45
C ALA A 20 -8.09 3.84 -11.24
N ILE A 21 -8.23 3.32 -10.01
CA ILE A 21 -8.13 1.89 -9.75
C ILE A 21 -9.38 1.26 -10.37
N VAL A 22 -9.18 0.38 -11.34
CA VAL A 22 -10.28 -0.36 -11.95
C VAL A 22 -10.57 -1.62 -11.17
N GLN A 23 -9.52 -2.29 -10.68
CA GLN A 23 -9.65 -3.54 -9.96
C GLN A 23 -8.46 -3.79 -9.03
N ALA A 24 -8.75 -4.29 -7.83
CA ALA A 24 -7.77 -4.89 -6.93
C ALA A 24 -8.34 -6.22 -6.45
N SER A 25 -7.74 -7.33 -6.88
CA SER A 25 -8.22 -8.68 -6.60
C SER A 25 -7.22 -9.49 -5.78
N ALA A 26 -7.76 -10.27 -4.84
CA ALA A 26 -7.04 -11.33 -4.14
C ALA A 26 -7.78 -12.64 -4.42
N SER A 27 -7.11 -13.59 -5.06
CA SER A 27 -7.68 -14.87 -5.46
C SER A 27 -6.88 -16.00 -4.82
N SER A 28 -7.56 -16.95 -4.19
CA SER A 28 -6.92 -18.14 -3.63
C SER A 28 -7.22 -19.37 -4.48
N CYS A 29 -6.22 -20.19 -4.75
CA CYS A 29 -6.41 -21.52 -5.32
C CYS A 29 -5.84 -22.59 -4.37
N LEU A 30 -6.51 -23.73 -4.30
CA LEU A 30 -5.99 -24.93 -3.66
C LEU A 30 -5.15 -25.68 -4.70
N LEU A 31 -3.85 -25.76 -4.44
CA LEU A 31 -2.92 -26.57 -5.23
C LEU A 31 -3.06 -28.04 -4.84
N ALA A 32 -2.64 -28.93 -5.74
CA ALA A 32 -2.47 -30.35 -5.41
C ALA A 32 -1.55 -30.44 -4.17
N GLN A 33 -1.89 -31.32 -3.22
CA GLN A 33 -1.28 -31.44 -1.87
C GLN A 33 -1.83 -30.49 -0.79
N SER A 34 -3.03 -29.91 -0.97
CA SER A 34 -3.71 -29.08 0.04
C SER A 34 -2.98 -27.77 0.39
N HIS A 35 -2.04 -27.34 -0.45
CA HIS A 35 -1.38 -26.05 -0.33
C HIS A 35 -2.29 -24.94 -0.87
N LEU A 36 -2.57 -23.93 -0.05
CA LEU A 36 -3.35 -22.76 -0.48
C LEU A 36 -2.39 -21.70 -1.03
N ALA A 37 -2.51 -21.40 -2.32
CA ALA A 37 -1.81 -20.29 -2.95
C ALA A 37 -2.75 -19.08 -3.05
N VAL A 38 -2.19 -17.89 -2.83
CA VAL A 38 -2.93 -16.62 -2.92
C VAL A 38 -2.23 -15.73 -3.91
N TYR A 39 -2.99 -15.18 -4.83
CA TYR A 39 -2.52 -14.26 -5.86
C TYR A 39 -3.15 -12.90 -5.67
N TYR A 40 -2.32 -11.87 -5.66
CA TYR A 40 -2.74 -10.48 -5.56
C TYR A 40 -2.47 -9.77 -6.88
N SER A 41 -3.47 -9.07 -7.43
CA SER A 41 -3.34 -8.30 -8.66
C SER A 41 -4.02 -6.94 -8.55
N VAL A 42 -3.39 -5.91 -9.11
CA VAL A 42 -3.95 -4.56 -9.18
C VAL A 42 -3.92 -4.07 -10.62
N THR A 43 -5.03 -3.48 -11.04
CA THR A 43 -5.22 -2.94 -12.37
C THR A 43 -5.68 -1.48 -12.30
N TYR A 44 -5.02 -0.65 -13.09
CA TYR A 44 -5.33 0.78 -13.23
C TYR A 44 -5.62 1.12 -14.69
N THR A 45 -6.40 2.17 -14.93
CA THR A 45 -6.58 2.73 -16.29
C THR A 45 -6.03 4.14 -16.38
N ALA A 46 -5.17 4.37 -17.37
CA ALA A 46 -4.63 5.69 -17.69
C ALA A 46 -4.70 5.93 -19.20
N ALA A 47 -5.23 7.08 -19.62
CA ALA A 47 -5.33 7.47 -21.04
C ALA A 47 -5.97 6.40 -21.96
N GLY A 48 -6.95 5.64 -21.44
CA GLY A 48 -7.62 4.55 -22.18
C GLY A 48 -6.87 3.21 -22.21
N VAL A 49 -5.68 3.13 -21.60
CA VAL A 49 -4.88 1.90 -21.51
C VAL A 49 -5.03 1.28 -20.12
N MET A 50 -5.23 -0.04 -20.09
CA MET A 50 -5.32 -0.85 -18.87
C MET A 50 -3.94 -1.39 -18.52
N PHE A 51 -3.43 -1.02 -17.36
CA PHE A 51 -2.15 -1.52 -16.83
C PHE A 51 -2.42 -2.56 -15.78
N MET A 52 -2.07 -3.81 -16.09
CA MET A 52 -2.17 -4.93 -15.17
C MET A 52 -0.75 -5.34 -14.75
N SER A 53 -0.53 -5.49 -13.43
CA SER A 53 0.72 -6.10 -12.97
C SER A 53 0.76 -7.57 -13.39
N PRO A 54 1.78 -8.04 -14.12
CA PRO A 54 1.88 -9.42 -14.60
C PRO A 54 2.24 -10.42 -13.50
N VAL A 55 2.54 -9.95 -12.29
CA VAL A 55 2.98 -10.80 -11.18
C VAL A 55 1.80 -11.07 -10.27
N CYS A 56 1.33 -12.32 -10.30
CA CYS A 56 0.57 -12.93 -9.22
C CYS A 56 1.45 -13.02 -7.97
N GLY A 57 1.74 -11.88 -7.34
CA GLY A 57 2.61 -11.82 -6.17
C GLY A 57 1.96 -12.59 -5.02
N THR A 58 2.74 -13.41 -4.32
CA THR A 58 2.31 -14.04 -3.06
C THR A 58 2.27 -13.02 -1.91
N CYS A 59 3.02 -11.92 -2.05
CA CYS A 59 3.05 -10.81 -1.11
C CYS A 59 2.14 -9.65 -1.58
N PRO A 60 1.15 -9.23 -0.77
CA PRO A 60 0.25 -8.14 -1.14
C PRO A 60 0.97 -6.78 -1.27
N PHE A 61 2.05 -6.56 -0.51
CA PHE A 61 2.83 -5.33 -0.58
C PHE A 61 3.63 -5.22 -1.87
N GLU A 62 4.23 -6.33 -2.30
CA GLU A 62 4.99 -6.42 -3.54
C GLU A 62 4.09 -6.23 -4.76
N ALA A 63 2.90 -6.85 -4.75
CA ALA A 63 1.91 -6.67 -5.82
C ALA A 63 1.52 -5.20 -6.01
N VAL A 64 1.26 -4.47 -4.91
CA VAL A 64 0.95 -3.02 -4.97
C VAL A 64 2.16 -2.22 -5.44
N ALA A 65 3.36 -2.52 -4.95
CA ALA A 65 4.59 -1.82 -5.34
C ALA A 65 4.92 -2.01 -6.82
N ALA A 66 4.82 -3.25 -7.33
CA ALA A 66 5.04 -3.59 -8.73
C ALA A 66 4.04 -2.87 -9.64
N ALA A 67 2.77 -2.82 -9.25
CA ALA A 67 1.74 -2.16 -10.04
C ALA A 67 1.94 -0.63 -10.10
N ILE A 68 2.39 0.00 -9.00
CA ILE A 68 2.76 1.43 -8.97
C ILE A 68 4.02 1.70 -9.79
N ALA A 69 5.00 0.78 -9.77
CA ALA A 69 6.20 0.88 -10.60
C ALA A 69 5.87 0.78 -12.09
N ALA A 70 4.99 -0.16 -12.48
CA ALA A 70 4.51 -0.31 -13.85
C ALA A 70 3.74 0.94 -14.33
N ALA A 71 2.85 1.49 -13.49
CA ALA A 71 2.15 2.73 -13.80
C ALA A 71 3.12 3.92 -13.97
N ALA A 72 4.12 4.04 -13.10
CA ALA A 72 5.15 5.07 -13.23
C ALA A 72 5.98 4.91 -14.50
N ALA A 73 6.33 3.68 -14.89
CA ALA A 73 7.05 3.38 -16.13
C ALA A 73 6.21 3.73 -17.38
N ALA A 74 4.89 3.61 -17.28
CA ALA A 74 3.94 4.04 -18.30
C ALA A 74 3.68 5.55 -18.34
N GLY A 75 4.37 6.36 -17.53
CA GLY A 75 4.23 7.82 -17.51
C GLY A 75 3.06 8.34 -16.67
N VAL A 76 2.39 7.50 -15.87
CA VAL A 76 1.35 7.96 -14.95
C VAL A 76 1.99 8.76 -13.80
N PRO A 77 1.53 9.98 -13.50
CA PRO A 77 2.09 10.79 -12.42
C PRO A 77 1.67 10.23 -11.06
N VAL A 78 2.46 9.30 -10.53
CA VAL A 78 2.27 8.67 -9.22
C VAL A 78 3.32 9.14 -8.21
N CYS A 79 2.93 9.35 -6.96
CA CYS A 79 3.84 9.68 -5.86
C CYS A 79 4.42 8.40 -5.22
N ARG A 80 5.60 7.97 -5.70
CA ARG A 80 6.32 6.78 -5.16
C ARG A 80 6.57 6.88 -3.66
N TYR A 81 6.89 8.07 -3.15
CA TYR A 81 7.11 8.29 -1.72
C TYR A 81 5.85 8.04 -0.88
N LYS A 82 4.68 8.52 -1.33
CA LYS A 82 3.40 8.25 -0.64
C LYS A 82 3.12 6.76 -0.63
N ALA A 83 3.29 6.08 -1.76
CA ALA A 83 3.10 4.64 -1.87
C ALA A 83 3.99 3.88 -0.87
N GLN A 84 5.30 4.12 -0.89
CA GLN A 84 6.26 3.52 0.03
C GLN A 84 5.88 3.76 1.50
N ARG A 85 5.52 5.01 1.84
CA ARG A 85 5.13 5.38 3.21
C ARG A 85 3.85 4.68 3.65
N THR A 86 2.86 4.54 2.78
CA THR A 86 1.62 3.82 3.08
C THR A 86 1.93 2.34 3.32
N LEU A 87 2.66 1.69 2.41
CA LEU A 87 3.06 0.27 2.52
C LEU A 87 3.87 0.00 3.79
N ALA A 88 4.86 0.85 4.11
CA ALA A 88 5.67 0.70 5.31
C ALA A 88 4.85 0.86 6.60
N ARG A 89 3.86 1.77 6.61
CA ARG A 89 2.98 1.97 7.76
C ARG A 89 2.04 0.81 7.98
N THR A 90 1.46 0.26 6.92
CA THR A 90 0.59 -0.91 7.02
C THR A 90 1.38 -2.15 7.41
N ALA A 91 2.59 -2.35 6.86
CA ALA A 91 3.49 -3.41 7.31
C ALA A 91 3.82 -3.28 8.81
N ALA A 92 4.22 -2.09 9.27
CA ALA A 92 4.49 -1.83 10.68
C ALA A 92 3.27 -2.12 11.58
N ALA A 93 2.07 -1.68 11.16
CA ALA A 93 0.84 -1.93 11.90
C ALA A 93 0.52 -3.43 12.04
N LEU A 94 0.76 -4.23 11.00
CA LEU A 94 0.56 -5.69 11.04
C LEU A 94 1.61 -6.39 11.92
N CYS A 95 2.82 -5.87 11.97
CA CYS A 95 3.87 -6.36 12.87
C CYS A 95 3.67 -5.86 14.33
N GLY A 96 2.61 -5.12 14.64
CA GLY A 96 2.38 -4.54 15.96
C GLY A 96 3.35 -3.40 16.32
N VAL A 97 4.13 -2.91 15.34
CA VAL A 97 5.08 -1.83 15.53
C VAL A 97 4.35 -0.50 15.39
N ALA A 98 4.22 0.24 16.48
CA ALA A 98 3.62 1.56 16.45
C ALA A 98 4.40 2.47 15.50
N ALA A 99 3.70 3.03 14.50
CA ALA A 99 4.29 3.95 13.55
C ALA A 99 4.89 5.15 14.29
N ALA A 100 6.16 5.48 13.99
CA ALA A 100 6.84 6.58 14.65
C ALA A 100 6.02 7.88 14.58
N PRO A 101 5.89 8.63 15.69
CA PRO A 101 5.06 9.81 15.76
C PRO A 101 5.48 10.82 14.70
N SER A 102 4.50 11.45 14.04
CA SER A 102 4.78 12.47 13.02
C SER A 102 5.60 13.63 13.60
N PHE A 103 6.27 14.39 12.74
CA PHE A 103 6.98 15.60 13.18
C PHE A 103 6.06 16.55 13.94
N ALA A 104 4.80 16.72 13.49
CA ALA A 104 3.80 17.52 14.20
C ALA A 104 3.50 16.97 15.60
N CYS A 105 3.38 15.64 15.76
CA CYS A 105 3.18 15.01 17.05
C CYS A 105 4.39 15.19 17.98
N ARG A 106 5.61 15.03 17.44
CA ARG A 106 6.87 15.27 18.17
C ARG A 106 6.99 16.74 18.61
N ALA A 107 6.73 17.67 17.70
CA ALA A 107 6.77 19.11 17.99
C ALA A 107 5.74 19.52 19.05
N ARG A 108 4.52 18.98 19.01
CA ARG A 108 3.52 19.20 20.07
C ARG A 108 3.98 18.63 21.41
N ARG A 109 4.54 17.42 21.45
CA ARG A 109 5.09 16.81 22.68
C ARG A 109 6.20 17.68 23.28
N HIS A 110 7.13 18.18 22.46
CA HIS A 110 8.18 19.10 22.94
C HIS A 110 7.63 20.43 23.45
N ARG A 111 6.60 21.00 22.80
CA ARG A 111 5.93 22.22 23.28
C ARG A 111 5.23 22.00 24.63
N VAL A 112 4.53 20.88 24.81
CA VAL A 112 3.85 20.54 26.06
C VAL A 112 4.87 20.29 27.18
N ALA A 113 5.94 19.55 26.90
CA ALA A 113 7.02 19.32 27.87
C ALA A 113 7.67 20.64 28.33
N ARG A 114 7.92 21.58 27.40
CA ARG A 114 8.42 22.92 27.76
C ARG A 114 7.44 23.71 28.61
N ARG A 115 6.14 23.60 28.38
CA ARG A 115 5.13 24.30 29.20
C ARG A 115 5.03 23.73 30.62
N LEU A 116 5.13 22.41 30.78
CA LEU A 116 5.10 21.76 32.10
C LEU A 116 6.39 21.98 32.90
N ALA A 117 7.52 22.25 32.24
CA ALA A 117 8.79 22.57 32.92
C ALA A 117 8.88 24.02 33.43
N HIS A 118 7.89 24.87 33.10
CA HIS A 118 7.80 26.27 33.54
C HIS A 118 6.61 26.54 34.49
N VAL A 119 5.97 25.48 34.99
CA VAL A 119 4.97 25.52 36.06
C VAL A 119 5.59 24.86 37.29
#